data_AF-A0AAR2M1W5-F1
#
_entry.id   AF-A0AAR2M1W5-F1
#
_cell.length_a   1.000
_cell.length_b   1.000
_cell.length_c   1.000
_cell.angle_alpha   90.00
_cell.angle_beta   90.00
_cell.angle_gamma   90.00
#
_symmetry.space_group_name_H-M   'P 1'
#
loop_
_entity.id
_entity.type
_entity.pdbx_description
1 polymer ?
#
loop_
_entity_poly.entity_id
_entity_poly.type
_entity_poly.pdbx_seq_one_letter_code
_entity_poly.pdbx_strand_id
1 'polypeptide(L)'
;MGKTKEHSIQVRQMCVDLHRSGNGYKKIATHLHLSVSTVRGIIKKFKTTGTVVNKSGRGRKFILPPRTVRRMIREIKSSPKLTVTELQQMVASWGHEVSKTTIRRYLHANKLFGRHARKKPFLTHNHKRKRLEFAKQYWDFNWDRVLWSDETKIELFGNKCCKWVWRNTRAEYAEKHLMPTVKYGGGSVMLWACFSSKGPGNLVRVHGIMNVLKYQDILKQNLVASARKLKMGRHWVFQQDNDPKHMARSTQKWLTTHRIKLLPWPSQSPDLNPIENLWGELKRRVQRRGPRSLDDLERLCKEEWSKIPLSVFSHLVKHYRRRLGAVLLAKGGCTKY
;
A
#
# COMPACT_ATOMS: atom_id res chain seq x y z
N MET A 1 -46.31 28.13 3.67
CA MET A 1 -46.02 27.72 5.07
C MET A 1 -44.97 26.62 5.07
N GLY A 2 -43.82 26.85 5.70
CA GLY A 2 -42.77 25.83 5.80
C GLY A 2 -43.23 24.65 6.65
N LYS A 3 -42.85 23.42 6.29
CA LYS A 3 -43.11 22.23 7.13
C LYS A 3 -42.42 22.42 8.48
N THR A 4 -43.20 22.46 9.55
CA THR A 4 -42.69 22.40 10.93
C THR A 4 -41.95 21.08 11.17
N LYS A 5 -40.97 21.10 12.08
CA LYS A 5 -40.18 19.92 12.49
C LYS A 5 -41.13 18.81 12.94
N GLU A 6 -41.01 17.63 12.34
CA GLU A 6 -41.86 16.49 12.69
C GLU A 6 -41.54 15.97 14.10
N HIS A 7 -42.55 15.47 14.83
CA HIS A 7 -42.39 14.87 16.16
C HIS A 7 -41.48 13.64 16.14
N SER A 8 -40.93 13.24 17.30
CA SER A 8 -40.07 12.05 17.40
C SER A 8 -40.80 10.77 16.95
N ILE A 9 -40.03 9.75 16.57
CA ILE A 9 -40.60 8.45 16.17
C ILE A 9 -41.41 7.83 17.33
N GLN A 10 -40.92 7.98 18.56
CA GLN A 10 -41.59 7.48 19.78
C GLN A 10 -42.98 8.09 19.97
N VAL A 11 -43.10 9.43 19.87
CA VAL A 11 -44.39 10.12 20.00
C VAL A 11 -45.37 9.70 18.90
N ARG A 12 -44.88 9.45 17.69
CA ARG A 12 -45.70 8.95 16.58
C ARG A 12 -46.15 7.51 16.78
N GLN A 13 -45.28 6.66 17.33
CA GLN A 13 -45.60 5.27 17.65
C GLN A 13 -46.67 5.20 18.75
N MET A 14 -46.49 5.95 19.85
CA MET A 14 -47.48 6.06 20.92
C MET A 14 -48.84 6.54 20.40
N CYS A 15 -48.86 7.50 19.48
CA CYS A 15 -50.08 7.97 18.83
C CYS A 15 -50.80 6.87 18.03
N VAL A 16 -50.06 6.01 17.33
CA VAL A 16 -50.60 4.86 16.60
C VAL A 16 -51.10 3.77 17.56
N ASP A 17 -50.35 3.48 18.62
CA ASP A 17 -50.70 2.45 19.59
C ASP A 17 -51.98 2.81 20.36
N LEU A 18 -52.09 4.07 20.83
CA LEU A 18 -53.30 4.56 21.50
C LEU A 18 -54.53 4.54 20.57
N HIS A 19 -54.34 4.75 19.26
CA HIS A 19 -55.41 4.63 18.27
C HIS A 19 -55.82 3.17 18.03
N ARG A 20 -54.87 2.23 18.02
CA ARG A 20 -55.14 0.78 17.93
C ARG A 20 -55.91 0.28 19.15
N SER A 21 -55.64 0.82 20.33
CA SER A 21 -56.40 0.53 21.56
C SER A 21 -57.78 1.20 21.63
N GLY A 22 -58.29 1.74 20.51
CA GLY A 22 -59.66 2.26 20.42
C GLY A 22 -59.87 3.69 20.91
N ASN A 23 -58.82 4.45 21.26
CA ASN A 23 -59.00 5.83 21.72
C ASN A 23 -59.33 6.79 20.57
N GLY A 24 -60.28 7.69 20.82
CA GLY A 24 -60.65 8.77 19.89
C GLY A 24 -59.58 9.86 19.78
N TYR A 25 -59.53 10.56 18.64
CA TYR A 25 -58.46 11.52 18.33
C TYR A 25 -58.29 12.66 19.35
N LYS A 26 -59.38 13.16 19.96
CA LYS A 26 -59.33 14.19 21.01
C LYS A 26 -58.63 13.68 22.27
N LYS A 27 -58.92 12.45 22.69
CA LYS A 27 -58.32 11.81 23.87
C LYS A 27 -56.82 11.57 23.69
N ILE A 28 -56.41 11.13 22.50
CA ILE A 28 -54.99 10.95 22.14
C ILE A 28 -54.26 12.29 22.10
N ALA A 29 -54.90 13.32 21.54
CA ALA A 29 -54.34 14.68 21.46
C ALA A 29 -54.06 15.26 22.85
N THR A 30 -55.03 15.16 23.78
CA THR A 30 -54.85 15.61 25.17
C THR A 30 -53.76 14.80 25.89
N HIS A 31 -53.75 13.48 25.74
CA HIS A 31 -52.80 12.61 26.44
C HIS A 31 -51.35 12.78 25.98
N LEU A 32 -51.12 13.09 24.71
CA LEU A 32 -49.78 13.30 24.15
C LEU A 32 -49.38 14.77 24.04
N HIS A 33 -50.20 15.70 24.53
CA HIS A 33 -50.03 17.16 24.37
C HIS A 33 -49.80 17.57 22.90
N LEU A 34 -50.57 16.98 21.98
CA LEU A 34 -50.50 17.26 20.54
C LEU A 34 -51.80 17.91 20.07
N SER A 35 -51.74 18.64 18.95
CA SER A 35 -52.96 19.09 18.28
C SER A 35 -53.73 17.90 17.68
N VAL A 36 -55.07 17.98 17.67
CA VAL A 36 -55.93 16.96 17.03
C VAL A 36 -55.60 16.79 15.55
N SER A 37 -55.23 17.87 14.87
CA SER A 37 -54.79 17.87 13.46
C SER A 37 -53.49 17.07 13.27
N THR A 38 -52.54 17.18 14.20
CA THR A 38 -51.30 16.40 14.21
C THR A 38 -51.58 14.92 14.39
N VAL A 39 -52.42 14.55 15.37
CA VAL A 39 -52.85 13.17 15.62
C VAL A 39 -53.50 12.57 14.36
N ARG A 40 -54.44 13.31 13.75
CA ARG A 40 -55.10 12.90 12.51
C ARG A 40 -54.10 12.71 11.37
N GLY A 41 -53.13 13.62 11.23
CA GLY A 41 -52.07 13.53 10.21
C GLY A 41 -51.17 12.30 10.38
N ILE A 42 -50.75 12.00 11.61
CA ILE A 42 -49.93 10.83 11.94
C ILE A 42 -50.69 9.55 11.62
N ILE A 43 -51.94 9.43 12.08
CA ILE A 43 -52.77 8.24 11.88
C ILE A 43 -53.12 8.06 10.40
N LYS A 44 -53.45 9.13 9.68
CA LYS A 44 -53.70 9.08 8.23
C LYS A 44 -52.48 8.58 7.46
N LYS A 45 -51.28 9.09 7.78
CA LYS A 45 -50.01 8.63 7.20
C LYS A 45 -49.78 7.16 7.52
N PHE A 46 -49.96 6.75 8.78
CA PHE A 46 -49.79 5.36 9.20
C PHE A 46 -50.75 4.41 8.46
N LYS A 47 -52.03 4.76 8.33
CA LYS A 47 -53.03 3.97 7.59
C LYS A 47 -52.66 3.80 6.10
N THR A 48 -51.95 4.75 5.50
CA THR A 48 -51.53 4.68 4.09
C THR A 48 -50.17 4.03 3.88
N THR A 49 -49.22 4.17 4.82
CA THR A 49 -47.83 3.70 4.64
C THR A 49 -47.47 2.48 5.50
N GLY A 50 -48.31 2.11 6.47
CA GLY A 50 -48.06 1.02 7.42
C GLY A 50 -46.92 1.30 8.42
N THR A 51 -46.30 2.48 8.38
CA THR A 51 -45.11 2.80 9.18
C THR A 51 -45.15 4.24 9.70
N VAL A 52 -44.61 4.45 10.91
CA VAL A 52 -44.43 5.79 11.51
C VAL A 52 -43.11 6.46 11.11
N VAL A 53 -42.24 5.70 10.44
CA VAL A 53 -40.92 6.12 9.98
C VAL A 53 -41.05 7.10 8.82
N ASN A 54 -40.09 8.01 8.72
CA ASN A 54 -40.04 8.94 7.61
C ASN A 54 -39.59 8.25 6.33
N LYS A 55 -40.39 8.44 5.26
CA LYS A 55 -39.90 8.20 3.91
C LYS A 55 -38.67 9.08 3.71
N SER A 56 -37.59 8.50 3.19
CA SER A 56 -36.48 9.29 2.71
C SER A 56 -37.02 10.33 1.72
N GLY A 57 -36.63 11.59 1.90
CA GLY A 57 -36.95 12.61 0.90
C GLY A 57 -36.42 12.17 -0.47
N ARG A 58 -37.00 12.70 -1.56
CA ARG A 58 -36.58 12.40 -2.94
C ARG A 58 -35.11 12.72 -3.26
N GLY A 59 -34.36 13.28 -2.30
CA GLY A 59 -32.99 13.70 -2.47
C GLY A 59 -32.87 14.89 -3.43
N ARG A 60 -31.66 15.45 -3.50
CA ARG A 60 -31.32 16.40 -4.56
C ARG A 60 -31.23 15.64 -5.87
N LYS A 61 -31.96 16.06 -6.91
CA LYS A 61 -31.84 15.49 -8.26
C LYS A 61 -30.39 15.59 -8.74
N PHE A 62 -29.89 14.52 -9.33
CA PHE A 62 -28.57 14.48 -9.95
C PHE A 62 -28.51 15.48 -11.10
N ILE A 63 -27.48 16.33 -11.12
CA ILE A 63 -27.27 17.38 -12.13
C ILE A 63 -26.98 16.77 -13.52
N LEU A 64 -26.36 15.59 -13.57
CA LEU A 64 -25.96 14.95 -14.81
C LEU A 64 -26.92 13.82 -15.18
N PRO A 65 -27.31 13.69 -16.46
CA PRO A 65 -28.04 12.53 -16.94
C PRO A 65 -27.26 11.23 -16.70
N PRO A 66 -27.93 10.10 -16.41
CA PRO A 66 -27.27 8.80 -16.20
C PRO A 66 -26.39 8.35 -17.38
N ARG A 67 -26.74 8.76 -18.62
CA ARG A 67 -25.92 8.49 -19.82
C ARG A 67 -24.57 9.21 -19.74
N THR A 68 -24.57 10.50 -19.42
CA THR A 68 -23.37 11.33 -19.27
C THR A 68 -22.47 10.80 -18.16
N VAL A 69 -23.05 10.41 -17.02
CA VAL A 69 -22.28 9.79 -15.92
C VAL A 69 -21.62 8.50 -16.38
N ARG A 70 -22.34 7.61 -17.08
CA ARG A 70 -21.75 6.35 -17.60
C ARG A 70 -20.61 6.61 -18.59
N ARG A 71 -20.76 7.60 -19.48
CA ARG A 71 -19.70 8.01 -20.40
C ARG A 71 -18.46 8.49 -19.65
N MET A 72 -18.63 9.41 -18.69
CA MET A 72 -17.54 9.90 -17.83
C MET A 72 -16.81 8.76 -17.11
N ILE A 73 -17.55 7.78 -16.57
CA ILE A 73 -16.98 6.62 -15.87
C ILE A 73 -16.23 5.69 -16.82
N ARG A 74 -16.64 5.58 -18.09
CA ARG A 74 -15.92 4.81 -19.10
C ARG A 74 -14.59 5.46 -19.46
N GLU A 75 -14.59 6.77 -19.68
CA GLU A 75 -13.38 7.53 -20.02
C GLU A 75 -12.31 7.42 -18.94
N ILE A 76 -12.67 7.61 -17.67
CA ILE A 76 -11.72 7.49 -16.57
C ILE A 76 -11.23 6.04 -16.36
N LYS A 77 -12.03 5.03 -16.72
CA LYS A 77 -11.58 3.62 -16.68
C LYS A 77 -10.60 3.29 -17.82
N SER A 78 -10.81 3.87 -19.00
CA SER A 78 -9.91 3.73 -20.15
C SER A 78 -8.60 4.50 -19.95
N SER A 79 -8.70 5.70 -19.38
CA SER A 79 -7.59 6.61 -19.15
C SER A 79 -7.54 7.05 -17.68
N PRO A 80 -7.06 6.19 -16.76
CA PRO A 80 -7.09 6.46 -15.30
C PRO A 80 -6.25 7.65 -14.81
N LYS A 81 -5.43 8.23 -15.70
CA LYS A 81 -4.57 9.37 -15.40
C LYS A 81 -5.24 10.72 -15.67
N LEU A 82 -6.45 10.73 -16.24
CA LEU A 82 -7.20 11.95 -16.47
C LEU A 82 -7.45 12.70 -15.15
N THR A 83 -7.17 13.99 -15.18
CA THR A 83 -7.44 14.91 -14.09
C THR A 83 -8.92 15.26 -14.02
N VAL A 84 -9.36 15.72 -12.84
CA VAL A 84 -10.74 16.22 -12.66
C VAL A 84 -10.99 17.44 -13.55
N THR A 85 -9.96 18.22 -13.89
CA THR A 85 -10.08 19.38 -14.78
C THR A 85 -10.34 18.94 -16.23
N GLU A 86 -9.60 17.96 -16.74
CA GLU A 86 -9.83 17.41 -18.09
C GLU A 86 -11.22 16.76 -18.18
N LEU A 87 -11.61 15.99 -17.14
CA LEU A 87 -12.97 15.43 -17.08
C LEU A 87 -14.04 16.53 -17.09
N GLN A 88 -13.79 17.68 -16.47
CA GLN A 88 -14.72 18.81 -16.48
C GLN A 88 -14.87 19.38 -17.90
N GLN A 89 -13.77 19.56 -18.61
CA GLN A 89 -13.77 20.03 -20.00
C GLN A 89 -14.49 19.03 -20.92
N MET A 90 -14.29 17.72 -20.73
CA MET A 90 -15.00 16.68 -21.48
C MET A 90 -16.51 16.70 -21.20
N VAL A 91 -16.92 16.87 -19.94
CA VAL A 91 -18.35 16.93 -19.61
C VAL A 91 -18.98 18.21 -20.13
N ALA A 92 -18.25 19.32 -20.14
CA ALA A 92 -18.68 20.58 -20.77
C ALA A 92 -18.86 20.41 -22.29
N SER A 93 -17.93 19.72 -22.99
CA SER A 93 -18.08 19.45 -24.43
C SER A 93 -19.24 18.50 -24.76
N TRP A 94 -19.78 17.79 -23.76
CA TRP A 94 -21.01 17.01 -23.88
C TRP A 94 -22.28 17.82 -23.57
N GLY A 95 -22.17 19.15 -23.42
CA GLY A 95 -23.29 20.05 -23.16
C GLY A 95 -23.68 20.16 -21.69
N HIS A 96 -22.79 19.78 -20.76
CA HIS A 96 -23.08 19.83 -19.33
C HIS A 96 -22.02 20.59 -18.54
N GLU A 97 -22.36 21.77 -18.04
CA GLU A 97 -21.49 22.50 -17.13
C GLU A 97 -21.66 22.02 -15.69
N VAL A 98 -20.58 21.50 -15.11
CA VAL A 98 -20.57 21.02 -13.73
C VAL A 98 -19.29 21.44 -13.02
N SER A 99 -19.38 21.63 -11.71
CA SER A 99 -18.20 21.91 -10.88
C SER A 99 -17.31 20.67 -10.73
N LYS A 100 -16.00 20.89 -10.49
CA LYS A 100 -15.04 19.82 -10.12
C LYS A 100 -15.50 19.01 -8.90
N THR A 101 -16.17 19.65 -7.94
CA THR A 101 -16.72 18.99 -6.76
C THR A 101 -17.85 18.02 -7.11
N THR A 102 -18.70 18.38 -8.08
CA THR A 102 -19.76 17.52 -8.60
C THR A 102 -19.18 16.29 -9.29
N ILE A 103 -18.16 16.47 -10.13
CA ILE A 103 -17.45 15.35 -10.77
C ILE A 103 -16.88 14.39 -9.73
N ARG A 104 -16.16 14.90 -8.70
CA ARG A 104 -15.61 14.05 -7.63
C ARG A 104 -16.70 13.27 -6.88
N ARG A 105 -17.87 13.88 -6.61
CA ARG A 105 -18.99 13.18 -5.97
C ARG A 105 -19.47 12.00 -6.81
N TYR A 106 -19.62 12.18 -8.12
CA TYR A 106 -19.99 11.08 -9.02
C TYR A 106 -18.91 10.00 -9.09
N LEU A 107 -17.63 10.38 -9.13
CA LEU A 107 -16.52 9.41 -9.08
C LEU A 107 -16.54 8.60 -7.78
N HIS A 108 -16.69 9.27 -6.62
CA HIS A 108 -16.76 8.61 -5.31
C HIS A 108 -17.99 7.71 -5.18
N ALA A 109 -19.15 8.13 -5.68
CA ALA A 109 -20.36 7.30 -5.74
C ALA A 109 -20.15 6.02 -6.57
N ASN A 110 -19.22 6.05 -7.53
CA ASN A 110 -18.81 4.89 -8.34
C ASN A 110 -17.55 4.20 -7.81
N LYS A 111 -17.16 4.44 -6.55
CA LYS A 111 -15.97 3.86 -5.90
C LYS A 111 -14.64 4.16 -6.61
N LEU A 112 -14.56 5.27 -7.34
CA LEU A 112 -13.35 5.77 -7.96
C LEU A 112 -12.76 6.89 -7.12
N PHE A 113 -11.52 6.73 -6.68
CA PHE A 113 -10.85 7.66 -5.79
C PHE A 113 -9.50 8.08 -6.34
N GLY A 114 -9.17 9.37 -6.20
CA GLY A 114 -7.83 9.87 -6.49
C GLY A 114 -6.80 9.24 -5.55
N ARG A 115 -5.77 8.61 -6.10
CA ARG A 115 -4.66 7.99 -5.38
C ARG A 115 -3.37 8.22 -6.14
N HIS A 116 -2.25 8.33 -5.44
CA HIS A 116 -0.95 8.36 -6.09
C HIS A 116 -0.67 7.04 -6.82
N ALA A 117 -0.28 7.13 -8.08
CA ALA A 117 0.18 5.98 -8.85
C ALA A 117 1.41 5.35 -8.17
N ARG A 118 1.43 4.02 -8.09
CA ARG A 118 2.56 3.29 -7.51
C ARG A 118 3.73 3.30 -8.50
N LYS A 119 4.92 3.67 -8.01
CA LYS A 119 6.17 3.53 -8.76
C LYS A 119 6.58 2.04 -8.74
N LYS A 120 6.66 1.41 -9.91
CA LYS A 120 7.09 0.01 -10.11
C LYS A 120 8.00 -0.05 -11.34
N PRO A 121 8.93 -1.02 -11.43
CA PRO A 121 9.78 -1.16 -12.60
C PRO A 121 8.95 -1.41 -13.86
N PHE A 122 9.42 -0.91 -14.99
CA PHE A 122 8.76 -1.10 -16.28
C PHE A 122 9.02 -2.51 -16.81
N LEU A 123 7.99 -3.34 -16.92
CA LEU A 123 8.12 -4.71 -17.41
C LEU A 123 7.79 -4.82 -18.91
N THR A 124 8.78 -5.25 -19.70
CA THR A 124 8.58 -5.65 -21.10
C THR A 124 7.76 -6.94 -21.18
N HIS A 125 7.25 -7.27 -22.38
CA HIS A 125 6.54 -8.53 -22.60
C HIS A 125 7.42 -9.75 -22.26
N ASN A 126 8.70 -9.72 -22.63
CA ASN A 126 9.66 -10.78 -22.32
C ASN A 126 9.90 -10.93 -20.81
N HIS A 127 9.97 -9.82 -20.05
CA HIS A 127 10.08 -9.88 -18.59
C HIS A 127 8.88 -10.58 -17.96
N LYS A 128 7.66 -10.22 -18.41
CA LYS A 128 6.42 -10.86 -17.92
C LYS A 128 6.40 -12.36 -18.22
N ARG A 129 6.80 -12.77 -19.43
CA ARG A 129 6.91 -14.19 -19.82
C ARG A 129 7.87 -14.96 -18.91
N LYS A 130 9.10 -14.47 -18.73
CA LYS A 130 10.11 -15.11 -17.86
C LYS A 130 9.68 -15.17 -16.40
N ARG A 131 9.02 -14.13 -15.89
CA ARG A 131 8.45 -14.12 -14.54
C ARG A 131 7.35 -15.17 -14.38
N LEU A 132 6.50 -15.34 -15.39
CA LEU A 132 5.45 -16.34 -15.38
C LEU A 132 6.02 -17.77 -15.42
N GLU A 133 7.02 -18.01 -16.27
CA GLU A 133 7.73 -19.29 -16.36
C GLU A 133 8.41 -19.65 -15.04
N PHE A 134 9.15 -18.69 -14.45
CA PHE A 134 9.75 -18.86 -13.12
C PHE A 134 8.70 -19.23 -12.06
N ALA A 135 7.57 -18.52 -12.03
CA ALA A 135 6.52 -18.78 -11.04
C ALA A 135 5.88 -20.16 -11.18
N LYS A 136 5.77 -20.69 -12.42
CA LYS A 136 5.28 -22.05 -12.69
C LYS A 136 6.31 -23.10 -12.30
N GLN A 137 7.55 -22.94 -12.76
CA GLN A 137 8.63 -23.90 -12.56
C GLN A 137 8.99 -24.07 -11.08
N TYR A 138 9.03 -22.97 -10.32
CA TYR A 138 9.44 -22.97 -8.92
C TYR A 138 8.25 -23.01 -7.95
N TRP A 139 7.05 -23.38 -8.42
CA TRP A 139 5.84 -23.38 -7.58
C TRP A 139 6.00 -24.27 -6.33
N ASP A 140 6.49 -25.50 -6.51
CA ASP A 140 6.73 -26.51 -5.45
C ASP A 140 8.18 -26.53 -4.93
N PHE A 141 8.95 -25.48 -5.22
CA PHE A 141 10.35 -25.42 -4.80
C PHE A 141 10.50 -25.29 -3.27
N ASN A 142 11.52 -25.94 -2.71
CA ASN A 142 11.85 -25.80 -1.29
C ASN A 142 12.63 -24.50 -1.03
N TRP A 143 11.89 -23.45 -0.67
CA TRP A 143 12.42 -22.10 -0.41
C TRP A 143 13.29 -21.98 0.85
N ASP A 144 13.23 -22.94 1.78
CA ASP A 144 14.10 -22.97 2.97
C ASP A 144 15.58 -23.22 2.63
N ARG A 145 15.84 -23.71 1.41
CA ARG A 145 17.20 -23.94 0.90
C ARG A 145 17.82 -22.69 0.26
N VAL A 146 17.07 -21.60 0.11
CA VAL A 146 17.56 -20.39 -0.59
C VAL A 146 18.25 -19.44 0.39
N LEU A 147 19.47 -19.05 0.00
CA LEU A 147 20.18 -17.92 0.59
C LEU A 147 19.93 -16.71 -0.30
N TRP A 148 19.02 -15.85 0.14
CA TRP A 148 18.64 -14.61 -0.54
C TRP A 148 19.71 -13.55 -0.30
N SER A 149 20.03 -12.76 -1.32
CA SER A 149 20.96 -11.64 -1.17
C SER A 149 20.54 -10.47 -2.03
N ASP A 150 21.01 -9.29 -1.64
CA ASP A 150 20.82 -8.04 -2.38
C ASP A 150 21.70 -6.93 -1.78
N GLU A 151 21.76 -5.81 -2.49
CA GLU A 151 22.36 -4.58 -2.01
C GLU A 151 21.30 -3.51 -1.70
N THR A 152 21.56 -2.66 -0.70
CA THR A 152 20.73 -1.49 -0.48
C THR A 152 21.54 -0.26 -0.11
N LYS A 153 21.04 0.90 -0.52
CA LYS A 153 21.54 2.21 -0.09
C LYS A 153 20.66 2.73 1.05
N ILE A 154 21.30 3.14 2.14
CA ILE A 154 20.66 3.83 3.27
C ILE A 154 21.28 5.22 3.41
N GLU A 155 20.44 6.24 3.35
CA GLU A 155 20.84 7.65 3.47
C GLU A 155 20.82 8.06 4.95
N LEU A 156 21.80 8.88 5.36
CA LEU A 156 21.89 9.39 6.73
C LEU A 156 20.69 10.30 7.05
N PHE A 157 20.44 11.27 6.16
CA PHE A 157 19.25 12.12 6.17
C PHE A 157 18.35 11.74 4.99
N GLY A 158 17.74 10.56 5.09
CA GLY A 158 16.81 10.06 4.08
C GLY A 158 15.53 10.91 4.00
N ASN A 159 15.34 11.59 2.87
CA ASN A 159 14.20 12.45 2.57
C ASN A 159 12.92 11.64 2.33
N LYS A 160 12.28 11.05 3.36
CA LYS A 160 10.95 10.40 3.19
C LYS A 160 9.98 10.51 4.36
N CYS A 161 10.33 11.16 5.46
CA CYS A 161 9.37 11.43 6.50
C CYS A 161 8.92 12.87 6.39
N CYS A 162 7.80 13.11 5.71
CA CYS A 162 7.01 14.31 5.99
C CYS A 162 6.64 14.24 7.47
N LYS A 163 7.39 14.96 8.32
CA LYS A 163 7.08 15.06 9.74
C LYS A 163 6.02 16.15 9.86
N TRP A 164 4.83 15.75 10.29
CA TRP A 164 3.78 16.70 10.60
C TRP A 164 4.21 17.51 11.82
N VAL A 165 4.22 18.83 11.68
CA VAL A 165 4.50 19.77 12.75
C VAL A 165 3.24 20.57 13.03
N TRP A 166 2.80 20.59 14.29
CA TRP A 166 1.74 21.48 14.75
C TRP A 166 2.34 22.87 14.98
N ARG A 167 1.89 23.86 14.22
CA ARG A 167 2.39 25.25 14.31
C ARG A 167 1.28 26.24 13.98
N ASN A 168 1.40 27.44 14.54
CA ASN A 168 0.54 28.58 14.16
C ASN A 168 0.90 29.07 12.75
N THR A 169 -0.02 29.77 12.08
CA THR A 169 0.07 30.18 10.66
C THR A 169 1.36 30.95 10.31
N ARG A 170 1.98 31.64 11.26
CA ARG A 170 3.21 32.44 11.05
C ARG A 170 4.49 31.81 11.59
N ALA A 171 4.40 30.65 12.21
CA ALA A 171 5.57 29.99 12.81
C ALA A 171 6.27 29.01 11.86
N GLU A 172 5.82 28.94 10.60
CA GLU A 172 6.69 29.05 9.43
C GLU A 172 8.11 28.48 9.58
N TYR A 173 9.00 29.45 9.71
CA TYR A 173 10.43 29.33 9.63
C TYR A 173 11.11 29.27 11.00
N ALA A 174 10.34 29.09 12.08
CA ALA A 174 10.94 28.91 13.41
C ALA A 174 11.76 27.62 13.41
N GLU A 175 13.01 27.67 13.87
CA GLU A 175 13.98 26.57 13.78
C GLU A 175 13.43 25.24 14.34
N LYS A 176 12.67 25.31 15.45
CA LYS A 176 11.97 24.16 16.06
C LYS A 176 10.91 23.49 15.18
N HIS A 177 10.41 24.17 14.15
CA HIS A 177 9.43 23.66 13.19
C HIS A 177 10.04 23.26 11.85
N LEU A 178 11.33 23.58 11.64
CA LEU A 178 12.07 23.18 10.48
C LEU A 178 12.61 21.77 10.67
N MET A 179 12.68 21.02 9.56
CA MET A 179 13.55 19.86 9.52
C MET A 179 14.85 20.27 8.82
N PRO A 180 16.02 20.11 9.46
CA PRO A 180 17.29 20.36 8.81
C PRO A 180 17.41 19.49 7.56
N THR A 181 17.74 20.13 6.43
CA THR A 181 18.03 19.43 5.17
C THR A 181 19.46 19.73 4.76
N VAL A 182 20.19 18.71 4.36
CA VAL A 182 21.55 18.86 3.82
C VAL A 182 21.53 18.60 2.32
N LYS A 183 22.33 19.38 1.57
CA LYS A 183 22.35 19.42 0.08
C LYS A 183 22.55 18.05 -0.58
N TYR A 184 23.11 17.07 0.15
CA TYR A 184 23.39 15.70 -0.33
C TYR A 184 22.94 14.59 0.64
N GLY A 185 21.92 14.83 1.48
CA GLY A 185 21.41 13.82 2.42
C GLY A 185 22.41 13.35 3.49
N GLY A 186 23.52 14.07 3.68
CA GLY A 186 24.58 13.81 4.66
C GLY A 186 25.39 12.55 4.35
N GLY A 187 25.31 12.06 3.11
CA GLY A 187 25.93 10.82 2.69
C GLY A 187 25.04 9.59 2.87
N SER A 188 25.58 8.45 2.46
CA SER A 188 24.86 7.18 2.48
C SER A 188 25.83 6.02 2.64
N VAL A 189 25.35 4.95 3.26
CA VAL A 189 26.04 3.66 3.27
C VAL A 189 25.40 2.73 2.24
N MET A 190 26.23 2.07 1.45
CA MET A 190 25.82 0.93 0.64
C MET A 190 26.10 -0.34 1.43
N LEU A 191 25.09 -1.19 1.55
CA LEU A 191 25.14 -2.42 2.33
C LEU A 191 24.86 -3.60 1.41
N TRP A 192 25.61 -4.69 1.59
CA TRP A 192 25.26 -6.00 1.08
C TRP A 192 24.83 -6.86 2.25
N ALA A 193 23.75 -7.64 2.10
CA ALA A 193 23.42 -8.67 3.06
C ALA A 193 22.80 -9.89 2.41
N CYS A 194 22.75 -10.96 3.19
CA CYS A 194 22.03 -12.17 2.83
C CYS A 194 21.22 -12.72 4.01
N PHE A 195 20.22 -13.55 3.72
CA PHE A 195 19.42 -14.22 4.73
C PHE A 195 18.79 -15.52 4.22
N SER A 196 18.37 -16.38 5.15
CA SER A 196 17.53 -17.56 4.84
C SER A 196 16.35 -17.64 5.81
N SER A 197 15.47 -18.63 5.65
CA SER A 197 14.37 -18.84 6.61
C SER A 197 14.85 -19.05 8.05
N LYS A 198 16.10 -19.46 8.23
CA LYS A 198 16.74 -19.70 9.53
C LYS A 198 17.24 -18.43 10.21
N GLY A 199 17.28 -17.29 9.50
CA GLY A 199 17.68 -16.01 10.09
C GLY A 199 18.62 -15.16 9.23
N PRO A 200 19.20 -14.11 9.83
CA PRO A 200 20.08 -13.17 9.15
C PRO A 200 21.46 -13.78 8.88
N GLY A 201 21.92 -13.66 7.64
CA GLY A 201 23.31 -13.82 7.27
C GLY A 201 24.13 -12.58 7.63
N ASN A 202 25.31 -12.46 7.04
CA ASN A 202 26.18 -11.31 7.24
C ASN A 202 25.60 -10.06 6.56
N LEU A 203 25.82 -8.91 7.18
CA LEU A 203 25.54 -7.58 6.63
C LEU A 203 26.85 -6.78 6.64
N VAL A 204 27.28 -6.32 5.47
CA VAL A 204 28.58 -5.66 5.28
C VAL A 204 28.42 -4.34 4.55
N ARG A 205 29.23 -3.36 4.94
CA ARG A 205 29.34 -2.09 4.23
C ARG A 205 30.22 -2.28 3.00
N VAL A 206 29.78 -1.66 1.92
CA VAL A 206 30.49 -1.61 0.65
C VAL A 206 31.13 -0.23 0.55
N HIS A 207 32.46 -0.21 0.50
CA HIS A 207 33.21 1.03 0.39
C HIS A 207 33.35 1.46 -1.07
N GLY A 208 32.89 2.66 -1.39
CA GLY A 208 32.92 3.24 -2.74
C GLY A 208 31.95 2.56 -3.71
N ILE A 209 32.25 2.67 -5.01
CA ILE A 209 31.46 2.01 -6.07
C ILE A 209 31.73 0.51 -6.04
N MET A 210 30.66 -0.29 -6.02
CA MET A 210 30.76 -1.74 -6.14
C MET A 210 31.09 -2.13 -7.58
N ASN A 211 32.29 -2.65 -7.79
CA ASN A 211 32.69 -3.27 -9.04
C ASN A 211 32.64 -4.80 -8.93
N VAL A 212 32.91 -5.47 -10.06
CA VAL A 212 32.88 -6.94 -10.17
C VAL A 212 33.82 -7.63 -9.18
N LEU A 213 35.03 -7.10 -8.98
CA LEU A 213 36.03 -7.70 -8.07
C LEU A 213 35.62 -7.56 -6.60
N LYS A 214 35.17 -6.36 -6.19
CA LYS A 214 34.64 -6.13 -4.84
C LYS A 214 33.43 -7.02 -4.55
N TYR A 215 32.57 -7.23 -5.53
CA TYR A 215 31.45 -8.16 -5.38
C TYR A 215 31.93 -9.59 -5.12
N GLN A 216 32.91 -10.07 -5.90
CA GLN A 216 33.51 -11.40 -5.69
C GLN A 216 34.18 -11.51 -4.32
N ASP A 217 34.88 -10.48 -3.85
CA ASP A 217 35.48 -10.46 -2.51
C ASP A 217 34.43 -10.50 -1.40
N ILE A 218 33.33 -9.76 -1.54
CA ILE A 218 32.20 -9.82 -0.62
C ILE A 218 31.64 -11.24 -0.56
N LEU A 219 31.40 -11.89 -1.71
CA LEU A 219 30.92 -13.26 -1.75
C LEU A 219 31.92 -14.23 -1.11
N LYS A 220 33.21 -14.10 -1.42
CA LYS A 220 34.29 -14.94 -0.88
C LYS A 220 34.32 -14.91 0.64
N GLN A 221 34.20 -13.71 1.22
CA GLN A 221 34.29 -13.52 2.67
C GLN A 221 32.98 -13.88 3.39
N ASN A 222 31.82 -13.58 2.79
CA ASN A 222 30.56 -13.56 3.52
C ASN A 222 29.58 -14.66 3.14
N LEU A 223 29.59 -15.14 1.89
CA LEU A 223 28.54 -16.03 1.41
C LEU A 223 28.57 -17.38 2.12
N VAL A 224 29.72 -18.06 2.05
CA VAL A 224 29.90 -19.38 2.67
C VAL A 224 29.87 -19.26 4.21
N ALA A 225 30.43 -18.18 4.77
CA ALA A 225 30.36 -17.91 6.20
C ALA A 225 28.90 -17.79 6.69
N SER A 226 28.05 -17.08 5.92
CA SER A 226 26.63 -16.93 6.24
C SER A 226 25.88 -18.25 6.12
N ALA A 227 26.13 -19.04 5.06
CA ALA A 227 25.51 -20.35 4.89
C ALA A 227 25.87 -21.33 6.03
N ARG A 228 27.13 -21.30 6.49
CA ARG A 228 27.59 -22.08 7.65
C ARG A 228 26.94 -21.61 8.95
N LYS A 229 26.94 -20.29 9.22
CA LYS A 229 26.28 -19.68 10.39
C LYS A 229 24.80 -20.09 10.48
N LEU A 230 24.11 -20.10 9.34
CA LEU A 230 22.70 -20.46 9.25
C LEU A 230 22.46 -21.98 9.16
N LYS A 231 23.51 -22.82 9.20
CA LYS A 231 23.41 -24.29 9.12
C LYS A 231 22.56 -24.76 7.92
N MET A 232 22.79 -24.21 6.72
CA MET A 232 21.94 -24.44 5.54
C MET A 232 22.08 -25.84 4.89
N GLY A 233 22.91 -26.72 5.42
CA GLY A 233 23.16 -28.05 4.86
C GLY A 233 24.02 -28.01 3.59
N ARG A 234 24.05 -29.11 2.84
CA ARG A 234 24.92 -29.26 1.64
C ARG A 234 24.29 -28.78 0.32
N HIS A 235 22.96 -28.62 0.27
CA HIS A 235 22.22 -28.37 -0.97
C HIS A 235 21.48 -27.02 -0.97
N TRP A 236 22.11 -25.99 -0.38
CA TRP A 236 21.59 -24.63 -0.45
C TRP A 236 21.78 -24.04 -1.85
N VAL A 237 20.93 -23.07 -2.19
CA VAL A 237 20.94 -22.37 -3.47
C VAL A 237 21.10 -20.89 -3.19
N PHE A 238 21.98 -20.24 -3.95
CA PHE A 238 22.21 -18.82 -3.85
C PHE A 238 21.27 -18.05 -4.77
N GLN A 239 20.64 -16.98 -4.26
CA GLN A 239 19.91 -16.03 -5.09
C GLN A 239 20.64 -14.69 -5.11
N GLN A 240 20.86 -14.19 -6.33
CA GLN A 240 21.28 -12.81 -6.64
C GLN A 240 20.42 -12.30 -7.81
N ASP A 241 20.41 -11.00 -8.06
CA ASP A 241 19.71 -10.43 -9.22
C ASP A 241 20.57 -10.48 -10.51
N ASN A 242 20.04 -9.95 -11.60
CA ASN A 242 20.72 -9.95 -12.91
C ASN A 242 21.48 -8.64 -13.18
N ASP A 243 21.97 -7.94 -12.15
CA ASP A 243 22.85 -6.79 -12.35
C ASP A 243 24.06 -7.19 -13.23
N PRO A 244 24.50 -6.34 -14.16
CA PRO A 244 25.70 -6.58 -14.98
C PRO A 244 26.89 -7.14 -14.20
N LYS A 245 27.12 -6.69 -12.96
CA LYS A 245 28.25 -7.15 -12.13
C LYS A 245 28.09 -8.60 -11.65
N HIS A 246 26.85 -9.04 -11.45
CA HIS A 246 26.49 -10.40 -11.06
C HIS A 246 26.57 -11.35 -12.26
N MET A 247 26.19 -10.85 -13.44
CA MET A 247 26.18 -11.60 -14.70
C MET A 247 27.53 -11.56 -15.45
N ALA A 248 28.52 -10.83 -14.93
CA ALA A 248 29.85 -10.77 -15.52
C ALA A 248 30.49 -12.16 -15.61
N ARG A 249 31.21 -12.42 -16.72
CA ARG A 249 31.86 -13.73 -16.97
C ARG A 249 32.76 -14.17 -15.81
N SER A 250 33.53 -13.25 -15.23
CA SER A 250 34.40 -13.55 -14.08
C SER A 250 33.60 -13.94 -12.84
N THR A 251 32.49 -13.28 -12.55
CA THR A 251 31.61 -13.62 -11.41
C THR A 251 30.96 -14.99 -11.61
N GLN A 252 30.45 -15.27 -12.81
CA GLN A 252 29.89 -16.58 -13.15
C GLN A 252 30.94 -17.68 -13.05
N LYS A 253 32.16 -17.45 -13.53
CA LYS A 253 33.29 -18.37 -13.37
C LYS A 253 33.61 -18.60 -11.89
N TRP A 254 33.66 -17.53 -11.09
CA TRP A 254 33.91 -17.61 -9.65
C TRP A 254 32.87 -18.47 -8.93
N LEU A 255 31.58 -18.28 -9.21
CA LEU A 255 30.48 -19.08 -8.64
C LEU A 255 30.64 -20.57 -8.97
N THR A 256 30.94 -20.89 -10.23
CA THR A 256 31.15 -22.27 -10.69
C THR A 256 32.38 -22.91 -10.03
N THR A 257 33.51 -22.19 -9.96
CA THR A 257 34.74 -22.66 -9.30
C THR A 257 34.51 -22.97 -7.82
N HIS A 258 33.68 -22.17 -7.13
CA HIS A 258 33.35 -22.38 -5.72
C HIS A 258 32.16 -23.33 -5.51
N ARG A 259 31.66 -23.98 -6.59
CA ARG A 259 30.54 -24.93 -6.56
C ARG A 259 29.26 -24.34 -5.95
N ILE A 260 29.02 -23.05 -6.17
CA ILE A 260 27.83 -22.35 -5.68
C ILE A 260 26.70 -22.54 -6.68
N LYS A 261 25.62 -23.21 -6.25
CA LYS A 261 24.43 -23.39 -7.08
C LYS A 261 23.61 -22.10 -7.10
N LEU A 262 23.47 -21.49 -8.28
CA LEU A 262 22.68 -20.27 -8.46
C LEU A 262 21.20 -20.58 -8.77
N LEU A 263 20.29 -19.79 -8.18
CA LEU A 263 18.87 -19.80 -8.51
C LEU A 263 18.65 -18.98 -9.80
N PRO A 264 18.09 -19.56 -10.87
CA PRO A 264 17.67 -18.77 -12.03
C PRO A 264 16.71 -17.67 -11.61
N TRP A 265 17.00 -16.42 -12.01
CA TRP A 265 16.25 -15.27 -11.56
C TRP A 265 15.66 -14.47 -12.72
N PRO A 266 14.35 -14.13 -12.71
CA PRO A 266 13.77 -13.28 -13.73
C PRO A 266 14.16 -11.81 -13.51
N SER A 267 14.66 -11.15 -14.55
CA SER A 267 15.06 -9.74 -14.50
C SER A 267 13.94 -8.81 -14.00
N GLN A 268 14.33 -7.70 -13.35
CA GLN A 268 13.41 -6.67 -12.84
C GLN A 268 12.32 -7.20 -11.90
N SER A 269 12.71 -8.09 -10.99
CA SER A 269 11.79 -8.75 -10.06
C SER A 269 12.06 -8.48 -8.58
N PRO A 270 12.16 -7.21 -8.14
CA PRO A 270 12.39 -6.90 -6.73
C PRO A 270 11.22 -7.38 -5.85
N ASP A 271 9.99 -7.40 -6.39
CA ASP A 271 8.81 -7.91 -5.68
C ASP A 271 8.88 -9.43 -5.40
N LEU A 272 9.73 -10.15 -6.13
CA LEU A 272 10.04 -11.55 -5.87
C LEU A 272 11.18 -11.73 -4.87
N ASN A 273 12.03 -10.73 -4.62
CA ASN A 273 13.13 -10.86 -3.66
C ASN A 273 12.63 -10.48 -2.25
N PRO A 274 12.53 -11.42 -1.28
CA PRO A 274 11.98 -11.14 0.03
C PRO A 274 12.89 -10.26 0.90
N ILE A 275 14.17 -10.09 0.53
CA ILE A 275 15.09 -9.21 1.26
C ILE A 275 14.68 -7.74 1.16
N GLU A 276 13.93 -7.34 0.13
CA GLU A 276 13.38 -5.99 -0.01
C GLU A 276 12.46 -5.61 1.15
N ASN A 277 11.75 -6.59 1.71
CA ASN A 277 10.95 -6.38 2.93
C ASN A 277 11.82 -6.17 4.16
N LEU A 278 12.95 -6.88 4.24
CA LEU A 278 13.92 -6.72 5.32
C LEU A 278 14.64 -5.37 5.23
N TRP A 279 14.94 -4.88 4.02
CA TRP A 279 15.42 -3.51 3.82
C TRP A 279 14.42 -2.46 4.28
N GLY A 280 13.13 -2.66 3.99
CA GLY A 280 12.07 -1.79 4.50
C GLY A 280 11.98 -1.78 6.03
N GLU A 281 12.16 -2.93 6.68
CA GLU A 281 12.16 -3.05 8.14
C GLU A 281 13.43 -2.43 8.77
N LEU A 282 14.61 -2.75 8.22
CA LEU A 282 15.90 -2.23 8.69
C LEU A 282 15.93 -0.70 8.61
N LYS A 283 15.55 -0.12 7.46
CA LYS A 283 15.49 1.34 7.28
C LYS A 283 14.57 1.99 8.32
N ARG A 284 13.42 1.39 8.61
CA ARG A 284 12.47 1.90 9.62
C ARG A 284 13.05 1.84 11.03
N ARG A 285 13.74 0.76 11.40
CA ARG A 285 14.38 0.60 12.71
C ARG A 285 15.53 1.57 12.91
N VAL A 286 16.43 1.67 11.93
CA VAL A 286 17.58 2.58 11.97
C VAL A 286 17.11 4.03 12.03
N GLN A 287 16.11 4.41 11.23
CA GLN A 287 15.58 5.77 11.24
C GLN A 287 14.97 6.18 12.58
N ARG A 288 14.33 5.26 13.32
CA ARG A 288 13.82 5.55 14.67
C ARG A 288 14.92 5.89 15.67
N ARG A 289 16.13 5.37 15.48
CA ARG A 289 17.28 5.62 16.35
C ARG A 289 18.01 6.93 16.03
N GLY A 290 17.77 7.52 14.86
CA GLY A 290 18.30 8.84 14.49
C GLY A 290 19.83 8.87 14.35
N PRO A 291 20.40 8.15 13.36
CA PRO A 291 21.85 8.14 13.11
C PRO A 291 22.40 9.56 12.89
N ARG A 292 23.58 9.86 13.45
CA ARG A 292 24.20 11.20 13.34
C ARG A 292 25.43 11.27 12.44
N SER A 293 26.04 10.13 12.11
CA SER A 293 27.18 10.03 11.20
C SER A 293 27.09 8.75 10.36
N LEU A 294 27.94 8.62 9.34
CA LEU A 294 27.96 7.42 8.49
C LEU A 294 28.43 6.17 9.25
N ASP A 295 29.36 6.31 10.18
CA ASP A 295 29.85 5.18 10.97
C ASP A 295 28.83 4.77 12.04
N ASP A 296 28.14 5.75 12.64
CA ASP A 296 26.99 5.48 13.49
C ASP A 296 25.86 4.81 12.70
N LEU A 297 25.59 5.27 11.48
CA LEU A 297 24.61 4.64 10.58
C LEU A 297 24.97 3.19 10.28
N GLU A 298 26.22 2.89 9.95
CA GLU A 298 26.68 1.52 9.72
C GLU A 298 26.53 0.64 10.97
N ARG A 299 26.98 1.12 12.12
CA ARG A 299 26.88 0.42 13.41
C ARG A 299 25.41 0.12 13.74
N LEU A 300 24.53 1.10 13.62
CA LEU A 300 23.10 0.95 13.83
C LEU A 300 22.47 -0.05 12.86
N CYS A 301 22.90 -0.07 11.59
CA CYS A 301 22.44 -1.08 10.64
C CYS A 301 22.82 -2.49 11.08
N LYS A 302 24.06 -2.70 11.53
CA LYS A 302 24.54 -4.00 12.02
C LYS A 302 23.80 -4.44 13.30
N GLU A 303 23.61 -3.53 14.25
CA GLU A 303 22.86 -3.78 15.49
C GLU A 303 21.39 -4.09 15.23
N GLU A 304 20.72 -3.32 14.36
CA GLU A 304 19.30 -3.54 14.09
C GLU A 304 19.06 -4.79 13.24
N TRP A 305 19.98 -5.13 12.33
CA TRP A 305 19.92 -6.35 11.53
C TRP A 305 19.93 -7.62 12.38
N SER A 306 20.79 -7.67 13.41
CA SER A 306 20.85 -8.80 14.34
C SER A 306 19.65 -8.87 15.28
N LYS A 307 18.99 -7.74 15.55
CA LYS A 307 17.78 -7.62 16.38
C LYS A 307 16.48 -7.91 15.63
N ILE A 308 16.50 -8.13 14.32
CA ILE A 308 15.29 -8.56 13.60
C ILE A 308 14.92 -9.96 14.11
N PRO A 309 13.67 -10.19 14.57
CA PRO A 309 13.27 -11.50 15.09
C PRO A 309 13.37 -12.60 14.02
N LEU A 310 13.83 -13.79 14.40
CA LEU A 310 13.92 -14.97 13.51
C LEU A 310 12.56 -15.35 12.89
N SER A 311 11.46 -15.05 13.59
CA SER A 311 10.10 -15.24 13.08
C SER A 311 9.81 -14.41 11.82
N VAL A 312 10.43 -13.23 11.65
CA VAL A 312 10.26 -12.40 10.46
C VAL A 312 10.86 -13.09 9.23
N PHE A 313 12.10 -13.60 9.35
CA PHE A 313 12.80 -14.28 8.26
C PHE A 313 12.08 -15.56 7.84
N SER A 314 11.72 -16.40 8.81
CA SER A 314 10.97 -17.64 8.54
C SER A 314 9.60 -17.36 7.93
N HIS A 315 8.86 -16.35 8.40
CA HIS A 315 7.56 -15.98 7.83
C HIS A 315 7.66 -15.51 6.36
N LEU A 316 8.70 -14.72 6.02
CA LEU A 316 8.92 -14.25 4.65
C LEU A 316 9.12 -15.41 3.66
N VAL A 317 9.83 -16.46 4.09
CA VAL A 317 10.11 -17.64 3.26
C VAL A 317 8.94 -18.63 3.26
N LYS A 318 8.32 -18.90 4.42
CA LYS A 318 7.18 -19.81 4.56
C LYS A 318 6.02 -19.42 3.65
N HIS A 319 5.79 -18.11 3.48
CA HIS A 319 4.71 -17.59 2.64
C HIS A 319 5.16 -17.14 1.25
N TYR A 320 6.36 -17.54 0.82
CA TYR A 320 6.94 -17.13 -0.45
C TYR A 320 6.07 -17.51 -1.65
N ARG A 321 5.40 -18.67 -1.60
CA ARG A 321 4.46 -19.13 -2.66
C ARG A 321 3.36 -18.10 -2.95
N ARG A 322 2.98 -17.25 -1.98
CA ARG A 322 2.01 -16.18 -2.21
C ARG A 322 2.51 -15.10 -3.19
N ARG A 323 3.83 -14.91 -3.31
CA ARG A 323 4.44 -14.02 -4.32
C ARG A 323 4.31 -14.61 -5.71
N LEU A 324 4.63 -15.90 -5.85
CA LEU A 324 4.46 -16.63 -7.11
C LEU A 324 3.01 -16.62 -7.54
N GLY A 325 2.07 -16.87 -6.62
CA GLY A 325 0.63 -16.81 -6.91
C GLY A 325 0.19 -15.43 -7.41
N ALA A 326 0.73 -14.36 -6.82
CA ALA A 326 0.47 -13.00 -7.30
C ALA A 326 1.05 -12.76 -8.71
N VAL A 327 2.21 -13.34 -9.05
CA VAL A 327 2.77 -13.26 -10.42
C VAL A 327 1.90 -14.03 -11.41
N LEU A 328 1.42 -15.22 -11.05
CA LEU A 328 0.51 -16.02 -11.89
C LEU A 328 -0.79 -15.26 -12.16
N LEU A 329 -1.43 -14.71 -11.11
CA LEU A 329 -2.65 -13.90 -11.23
C LEU A 329 -2.42 -12.64 -12.07
N ALA A 330 -1.26 -12.01 -11.94
CA ALA A 330 -0.87 -10.83 -12.72
C ALA A 330 -0.36 -11.17 -14.13
N LYS A 331 -0.40 -12.44 -14.56
CA LYS A 331 0.14 -12.92 -15.85
C LYS A 331 1.57 -12.43 -16.10
N GLY A 332 2.44 -12.52 -15.09
CA GLY A 332 3.82 -12.05 -15.14
C GLY A 332 4.03 -10.57 -14.79
N GLY A 333 2.96 -9.81 -14.56
CA GLY A 333 3.01 -8.39 -14.22
C GLY A 333 3.58 -8.06 -12.82
N CYS A 334 3.56 -6.79 -12.48
CA CYS A 334 3.98 -6.29 -11.17
C CYS A 334 3.00 -6.76 -10.08
N THR A 335 3.52 -7.17 -8.92
CA THR A 335 2.69 -7.61 -7.80
C THR A 335 2.61 -6.57 -6.69
N LYS A 336 1.80 -6.87 -5.68
CA LYS A 336 1.65 -6.05 -4.46
C LYS A 336 2.91 -6.05 -3.57
N TYR A 337 3.80 -7.02 -3.77
CA TYR A 337 4.98 -7.20 -2.93
C TYR A 337 6.08 -6.19 -3.24
#